data_AF-A0A2G8LF44-F1
#
_entry.id   AF-A0A2G8LF44-F1
#
_cell.length_a   1.000
_cell.length_b   1.000
_cell.length_c   1.000
_cell.angle_alpha   90.00
_cell.angle_beta   90.00
_cell.angle_gamma   90.00
#
_symmetry.space_group_name_H-M   'P 1'
#
loop_
_entity.id
_entity.type
_entity.pdbx_description
1 polymer ?
#
loop_
_entity_poly.entity_id
_entity_poly.type
_entity_poly.pdbx_seq_one_letter_code
_entity_poly.pdbx_strand_id
1 'polypeptide(L)'
;MGIGTEPVVVDRNDHISNSARFIRHWYRGYNSCSRTDLVFIPFEKSQLANKRLQRDKKAKELEREKQELAEKERQREKEKEKERYARKPDTPPANNSADAQISGPAHFQTPHSSTSFPHGGVVGVAYPGLKRQR
;
A
#
# COMPACT_ATOMS: atom_id res chain seq x y z
N MET A 1 11.88 49.46 0.07
CA MET A 1 11.60 48.01 0.18
C MET A 1 10.12 47.83 -0.08
N GLY A 2 9.75 47.25 -1.23
CA GLY A 2 8.35 47.11 -1.61
C GLY A 2 7.67 46.06 -0.74
N ILE A 3 6.59 46.45 -0.07
CA ILE A 3 5.71 45.53 0.66
C ILE A 3 5.15 44.56 -0.38
N GLY A 4 5.55 43.30 -0.31
CA GLY A 4 4.96 42.25 -1.14
C GLY A 4 3.47 42.19 -0.82
N THR A 5 2.63 42.47 -1.81
CA THR A 5 1.17 42.40 -1.66
C THR A 5 0.77 41.00 -1.20
N GLU A 6 -0.16 40.92 -0.26
CA GLU A 6 -0.68 39.61 0.17
C GLU A 6 -1.23 38.83 -1.02
N PRO A 7 -1.01 37.50 -1.05
CA PRO A 7 -1.53 36.66 -2.12
C PRO A 7 -3.06 36.65 -2.13
N VAL A 8 -3.66 36.89 -3.29
CA VAL A 8 -5.12 36.87 -3.49
C VAL A 8 -5.51 35.70 -4.40
N VAL A 9 -6.63 35.04 -4.09
CA VAL A 9 -7.23 34.05 -4.99
C VAL A 9 -7.91 34.75 -6.16
N VAL A 10 -7.54 34.39 -7.38
CA VAL A 10 -7.94 35.11 -8.59
C VAL A 10 -8.64 34.22 -9.62
N ASP A 11 -8.34 32.93 -9.64
CA ASP A 11 -8.95 31.91 -10.53
C ASP A 11 -9.14 32.36 -11.99
N ARG A 12 -8.15 33.07 -12.54
CA ARG A 12 -8.18 33.52 -13.94
C ARG A 12 -7.65 32.44 -14.87
N ASN A 13 -8.35 32.16 -15.96
CA ASN A 13 -7.80 31.33 -17.04
C ASN A 13 -6.56 32.02 -17.62
N ASP A 14 -5.42 31.34 -17.55
CA ASP A 14 -4.12 31.89 -17.96
C ASP A 14 -3.67 31.27 -19.29
N HIS A 15 -3.80 29.95 -19.40
CA HIS A 15 -3.39 29.21 -20.58
C HIS A 15 -4.33 28.05 -20.88
N ILE A 16 -4.62 27.81 -22.15
CA ILE A 16 -5.44 26.69 -22.60
C ILE A 16 -4.64 25.94 -23.68
N SER A 17 -4.33 24.68 -23.40
CA SER A 17 -3.71 23.76 -24.34
C SER A 17 -4.74 22.77 -24.88
N ASN A 18 -4.35 21.98 -25.88
CA ASN A 18 -5.23 20.94 -26.46
C ASN A 18 -5.62 19.84 -25.45
N SER A 19 -4.83 19.66 -24.38
CA SER A 19 -5.03 18.58 -23.41
C SER A 19 -5.54 19.06 -22.05
N ALA A 20 -5.42 20.36 -21.74
CA ALA A 20 -5.79 20.91 -20.44
C ALA A 20 -5.96 22.43 -20.46
N ARG A 21 -6.64 22.96 -19.44
CA ARG A 21 -6.63 24.39 -19.09
C ARG A 21 -5.85 24.62 -17.81
N PHE A 22 -5.17 25.75 -17.74
CA PHE A 22 -4.41 26.22 -16.61
C PHE A 22 -5.07 27.47 -16.05
N ILE A 23 -5.50 27.38 -14.80
CA ILE A 23 -6.13 28.48 -14.08
C ILE A 23 -5.12 29.04 -13.09
N ARG A 24 -4.85 30.34 -13.14
CA ARG A 24 -4.05 31.01 -12.13
C ARG A 24 -4.87 31.15 -10.86
N HIS A 25 -4.50 30.37 -9.85
CA HIS A 25 -5.23 30.33 -8.60
C HIS A 25 -4.81 31.49 -7.68
N TRP A 26 -3.51 31.78 -7.58
CA TRP A 26 -2.98 32.82 -6.68
C TRP A 26 -2.31 33.95 -7.46
N TYR A 27 -2.58 35.19 -7.06
CA TYR A 27 -1.89 36.39 -7.52
C TYR A 27 -1.10 37.00 -6.37
N ARG A 28 0.23 37.07 -6.52
CA ARG A 28 1.19 37.49 -5.47
C ARG A 28 1.76 38.90 -5.68
N GLY A 29 1.16 39.67 -6.59
CA GLY A 29 1.66 40.99 -7.00
C GLY A 29 2.64 40.94 -8.17
N TYR A 30 3.09 42.14 -8.56
CA TYR A 30 3.99 42.35 -9.71
C TYR A 30 5.40 42.65 -9.18
N ASN A 31 6.25 41.64 -9.19
CA ASN A 31 7.67 41.72 -8.88
C ASN A 31 8.40 40.78 -9.85
N SER A 32 9.59 41.16 -10.31
CA SER A 32 10.31 40.53 -11.43
C SER A 32 10.64 39.04 -11.25
N CYS A 33 10.36 38.47 -10.08
CA CYS A 33 10.51 37.06 -9.71
C CYS A 33 9.21 36.45 -9.15
N SER A 34 8.05 36.89 -9.62
CA SER A 34 6.76 36.36 -9.16
C SER A 34 6.57 34.89 -9.54
N ARG A 35 6.62 34.01 -8.55
CA ARG A 35 6.16 32.62 -8.64
C ARG A 35 4.67 32.60 -9.03
N THR A 36 4.31 31.87 -10.09
CA THR A 36 2.93 31.68 -10.55
C THR A 36 2.38 30.34 -10.06
N ASP A 37 1.23 30.37 -9.38
CA ASP A 37 0.54 29.15 -8.95
C ASP A 37 -0.61 28.85 -9.93
N LEU A 38 -0.46 27.80 -10.73
CA LEU A 38 -1.43 27.36 -11.73
C LEU A 38 -2.09 26.04 -11.31
N VAL A 39 -3.42 25.98 -11.44
CA VAL A 39 -4.23 24.77 -11.31
C VAL A 39 -4.38 24.14 -12.70
N PHE A 40 -3.89 22.92 -12.82
CA PHE A 40 -4.04 22.09 -14.01
C PHE A 40 -5.40 21.38 -14.00
N ILE A 41 -6.22 21.65 -15.01
CA ILE A 41 -7.50 20.97 -15.21
C ILE A 41 -7.43 20.22 -16.55
N PRO A 42 -7.31 18.88 -16.54
CA PRO A 42 -7.24 18.11 -17.77
C PRO A 42 -8.57 18.16 -18.51
N PHE A 43 -8.51 18.15 -19.83
CA PHE A 43 -9.68 17.84 -20.64
C PHE A 43 -9.91 16.33 -20.66
N GLU A 44 -11.18 15.93 -20.57
CA GLU A 44 -11.60 14.52 -20.56
C GLU A 44 -11.14 13.79 -21.83
N LYS A 45 -11.08 14.51 -22.96
CA LYS A 45 -10.62 13.97 -24.24
C LYS A 45 -9.09 13.89 -24.38
N SER A 46 -8.33 14.28 -23.35
CA SER A 46 -6.87 14.26 -23.42
C SER A 46 -6.31 12.83 -23.38
N GLN A 47 -5.16 12.62 -24.03
CA GLN A 47 -4.46 11.33 -24.00
C GLN A 47 -4.14 10.88 -22.56
N LEU A 48 -3.77 11.82 -21.68
CA LEU A 48 -3.46 11.53 -20.29
C LEU A 48 -4.71 11.14 -19.49
N ALA A 49 -5.84 11.84 -19.68
CA ALA A 49 -7.11 11.50 -19.04
C ALA A 49 -7.56 10.08 -19.47
N ASN A 50 -7.51 9.78 -20.76
CA ASN A 50 -7.82 8.45 -21.27
C ASN A 50 -6.91 7.36 -20.67
N LYS A 51 -5.59 7.60 -20.59
CA LYS A 51 -4.65 6.65 -19.96
C LYS A 51 -4.97 6.40 -18.48
N ARG A 52 -5.37 7.43 -17.73
CA ARG A 52 -5.77 7.29 -16.32
C ARG A 52 -7.04 6.46 -16.20
N LEU A 53 -8.08 6.80 -16.97
CA LEU A 53 -9.35 6.06 -16.99
C LEU A 53 -9.15 4.57 -17.32
N GLN A 54 -8.27 4.24 -18.27
CA GLN A 54 -7.98 2.84 -18.60
C GLN A 54 -7.28 2.11 -17.45
N ARG A 55 -6.36 2.76 -16.75
CA ARG A 55 -5.68 2.18 -15.58
C ARG A 55 -6.66 1.94 -14.42
N ASP A 56 -7.54 2.91 -14.18
CA ASP A 56 -8.55 2.84 -13.13
C ASP A 56 -9.59 1.76 -13.43
N LYS A 57 -10.03 1.62 -14.69
CA LYS A 57 -10.89 0.52 -15.12
C LYS A 57 -10.24 -0.85 -14.89
N LYS A 58 -8.98 -1.01 -15.29
CA LYS A 58 -8.23 -2.26 -15.08
C LYS A 58 -8.06 -2.59 -13.59
N ALA A 59 -7.81 -1.58 -12.75
CA ALA A 59 -7.71 -1.78 -11.31
C ALA A 59 -9.04 -2.26 -10.71
N LYS A 60 -10.17 -1.67 -11.13
CA LYS A 60 -11.51 -2.10 -10.71
C LYS A 60 -11.86 -3.51 -11.18
N GLU A 61 -11.47 -3.87 -12.40
CA GLU A 61 -11.68 -5.22 -12.94
C GLU A 61 -10.89 -6.26 -12.15
N LEU A 62 -9.60 -5.99 -11.87
CA LEU A 62 -8.77 -6.86 -11.05
C LEU A 62 -9.29 -7.01 -9.62
N GLU A 63 -9.79 -5.92 -9.03
CA GLU A 63 -10.40 -5.95 -7.70
C GLU A 63 -11.66 -6.82 -7.70
N ARG A 64 -12.51 -6.68 -8.72
CA ARG A 64 -13.70 -7.52 -8.88
C ARG A 64 -13.34 -9.00 -9.07
N GLU A 65 -12.38 -9.31 -9.93
CA GLU A 65 -11.91 -10.69 -10.13
C GLU A 65 -11.37 -11.29 -8.82
N LYS A 66 -10.61 -10.52 -8.05
CA LYS A 66 -10.11 -10.94 -6.73
C LYS A 66 -11.26 -11.20 -5.75
N GLN A 67 -12.31 -10.39 -5.76
CA GLN A 67 -13.49 -10.59 -4.92
C GLN A 67 -14.26 -11.87 -5.34
N GLU A 68 -14.45 -12.08 -6.65
CA GLU A 68 -15.10 -13.28 -7.18
C GLU A 68 -14.31 -14.57 -6.86
N LEU A 69 -12.97 -14.52 -6.96
CA LEU A 69 -12.10 -15.63 -6.57
C LEU A 69 -12.18 -15.94 -5.07
N ALA A 70 -12.12 -14.90 -4.22
CA ALA A 70 -12.24 -15.06 -2.77
C ALA A 70 -13.60 -15.63 -2.36
N GLU A 71 -14.67 -15.26 -3.07
CA GLU A 71 -16.00 -15.83 -2.84
C GLU A 71 -16.07 -17.30 -3.26
N LYS A 72 -15.51 -17.66 -4.41
CA LYS A 72 -15.46 -19.04 -4.88
C LYS A 72 -14.64 -19.94 -3.94
N GLU A 73 -13.53 -19.43 -3.42
CA GLU A 73 -12.72 -20.15 -2.43
C GLU A 73 -13.50 -20.39 -1.13
N ARG A 74 -14.17 -19.35 -0.62
CA ARG A 74 -15.03 -19.46 0.56
C ARG A 74 -16.17 -20.47 0.38
N GLN A 75 -16.74 -20.57 -0.83
CA GLN A 75 -17.75 -21.60 -1.13
C GLN A 75 -17.15 -23.01 -1.11
N ARG A 76 -15.98 -23.19 -1.72
CA ARG A 76 -15.28 -24.49 -1.76
C ARG A 76 -14.86 -24.97 -0.37
N GLU A 77 -14.44 -24.08 0.51
CA GLU A 77 -14.15 -24.43 1.90
C GLU A 77 -15.39 -24.90 2.66
N LYS A 78 -16.53 -24.19 2.49
CA LYS A 78 -17.80 -24.60 3.11
C LYS A 78 -18.28 -25.97 2.62
N GLU A 79 -18.07 -26.31 1.35
CA GLU A 79 -18.40 -27.65 0.84
C GLU A 79 -17.50 -28.74 1.45
N LYS A 80 -16.20 -28.50 1.53
CA LYS A 80 -15.26 -29.42 2.19
C LYS A 80 -15.58 -29.63 3.67
N GLU A 81 -16.00 -28.58 4.37
CA GLU A 81 -16.37 -28.67 5.78
C GLU A 81 -17.66 -29.48 5.96
N LYS A 82 -18.67 -29.28 5.10
CA LYS A 82 -19.88 -30.10 5.08
C LYS A 82 -19.60 -31.57 4.80
N GLU A 83 -18.71 -31.87 3.84
CA GLU A 83 -18.31 -33.25 3.56
C GLU A 83 -17.57 -33.87 4.76
N ARG A 84 -16.67 -33.13 5.40
CA ARG A 84 -15.97 -33.58 6.61
C ARG A 84 -16.94 -33.82 7.76
N TYR A 85 -17.96 -32.99 7.91
CA TYR A 85 -19.00 -33.17 8.93
C TYR A 85 -19.88 -34.39 8.63
N ALA A 86 -20.26 -34.61 7.37
CA ALA A 86 -21.03 -35.78 6.95
C ALA A 86 -20.26 -37.10 7.10
N ARG A 87 -18.92 -37.07 7.01
CA ARG A 87 -18.04 -38.24 7.25
C ARG A 87 -17.68 -38.46 8.72
N LYS A 88 -18.10 -37.60 9.66
CA LYS A 88 -17.87 -37.86 11.09
C LYS A 88 -18.75 -39.05 11.50
N PRO A 89 -18.18 -40.15 12.02
CA PRO A 89 -18.97 -41.23 12.59
C PRO A 89 -19.71 -40.71 13.84
N ASP A 90 -20.92 -41.23 14.10
CA ASP A 90 -21.74 -40.89 15.29
C ASP A 90 -21.10 -41.31 16.62
N THR A 91 -20.00 -42.05 16.57
CA THR A 91 -19.26 -42.50 17.75
C THR A 91 -18.23 -41.43 18.16
N PRO A 92 -18.21 -40.97 19.43
CA PRO A 92 -17.18 -40.06 19.90
C PRO A 92 -15.79 -40.70 19.71
N PRO A 93 -14.77 -39.93 19.28
CA PRO A 93 -13.42 -40.47 19.13
C PRO A 93 -12.96 -41.03 20.48
N ALA A 94 -12.44 -42.26 20.47
CA ALA A 94 -11.86 -42.85 21.67
C ALA A 94 -10.77 -41.91 22.20
N ASN A 95 -10.93 -41.44 23.43
CA ASN A 95 -9.94 -40.61 24.10
C ASN A 95 -8.74 -41.48 24.49
N ASN A 96 -7.67 -41.43 23.72
CA ASN A 96 -6.41 -42.13 23.95
C ASN A 96 -5.31 -41.20 24.50
N SER A 97 -5.66 -40.18 25.29
CA SER A 97 -4.71 -39.26 25.95
C SER A 97 -3.83 -39.89 27.04
N ALA A 98 -3.77 -41.22 27.16
CA ALA A 98 -3.05 -41.89 28.25
C ALA A 98 -1.59 -42.26 27.95
N ASP A 99 -1.12 -42.21 26.69
CA ASP A 99 0.19 -42.81 26.33
C ASP A 99 1.29 -41.81 25.91
N ALA A 100 1.16 -40.53 26.25
CA ALA A 100 2.28 -39.58 26.21
C ALA A 100 3.13 -39.67 27.49
N GLN A 101 3.49 -40.89 27.92
CA GLN A 101 4.45 -41.10 29.01
C GLN A 101 5.87 -40.87 28.46
N ILE A 102 6.30 -39.63 28.61
CA ILE A 102 7.66 -39.17 28.91
C ILE A 102 8.67 -40.34 29.04
N SER A 103 9.42 -40.62 27.97
CA SER A 103 10.67 -41.38 28.03
C SER A 103 11.69 -40.69 27.14
N GLY A 104 12.34 -39.66 27.68
CA GLY A 104 13.55 -39.08 27.11
C GLY A 104 14.78 -39.59 27.86
N PRO A 105 15.87 -39.99 27.18
CA PRO A 105 17.14 -40.23 27.86
C PRO A 105 17.89 -38.90 28.07
N ALA A 106 18.36 -38.71 29.29
CA ALA A 106 19.21 -37.62 29.75
C ALA A 106 20.66 -37.73 29.23
N HIS A 107 21.37 -36.60 29.26
CA HIS A 107 22.78 -36.32 28.92
C HIS A 107 23.02 -35.88 27.47
N PHE A 108 23.53 -34.66 27.18
CA PHE A 108 24.77 -34.08 27.69
C PHE A 108 24.67 -32.58 28.05
N GLN A 109 25.06 -32.28 29.29
CA GLN A 109 25.97 -31.22 29.78
C GLN A 109 25.93 -29.77 29.21
N THR A 110 25.78 -28.83 30.14
CA THR A 110 25.90 -27.35 30.11
C THR A 110 27.37 -26.87 29.86
N PRO A 111 27.68 -25.59 29.50
CA PRO A 111 27.57 -24.45 30.42
C PRO A 111 27.05 -23.13 29.83
N HIS A 112 26.44 -22.35 30.71
CA HIS A 112 26.06 -20.95 30.54
C HIS A 112 27.30 -20.06 30.39
N SER A 113 27.27 -19.10 29.46
CA SER A 113 28.01 -17.84 29.60
C SER A 113 27.18 -16.66 29.10
N SER A 114 26.98 -15.74 30.05
CA SER A 114 26.62 -14.33 29.95
C SER A 114 26.79 -13.65 28.59
N THR A 115 25.76 -12.96 28.10
CA THR A 115 25.90 -11.52 27.82
C THR A 115 24.54 -10.81 27.77
N SER A 116 24.42 -9.78 28.61
CA SER A 116 23.42 -8.72 28.59
C SER A 116 23.37 -7.99 27.24
N PHE A 117 22.19 -7.78 26.66
CA PHE A 117 22.01 -6.88 25.52
C PHE A 117 21.83 -5.42 26.01
N PRO A 118 22.74 -4.48 25.65
CA PRO A 118 22.55 -3.07 25.93
C PRO A 118 21.66 -2.41 24.87
N HIS A 119 20.97 -1.36 25.32
CA HIS A 119 20.21 -0.42 24.50
C HIS A 119 21.06 0.30 23.45
N GLY A 120 20.43 0.63 22.31
CA GLY A 120 20.82 1.75 21.46
C GLY A 120 21.19 1.38 20.02
N GLY A 121 20.33 1.74 19.06
CA GLY A 121 20.63 1.60 17.64
C GLY A 121 19.73 2.48 16.77
N VAL A 122 20.24 3.65 16.39
CA VAL A 122 19.65 4.58 15.42
C VAL A 122 19.62 3.91 14.05
N VAL A 123 18.43 3.71 13.47
CA VAL A 123 18.29 3.24 12.08
C VAL A 123 18.55 4.40 11.11
N GLY A 124 19.78 4.46 10.60
CA GLY A 124 20.13 5.28 9.43
C GLY A 124 19.55 4.66 8.16
N VAL A 125 18.72 5.41 7.45
CA VAL A 125 18.20 5.02 6.13
C VAL A 125 19.31 5.25 5.10
N ALA A 126 19.94 4.16 4.64
CA ALA A 126 20.90 4.20 3.54
C ALA A 126 20.15 4.17 2.19
N TYR A 127 20.32 5.21 1.36
CA TYR A 127 19.83 5.24 -0.01
C TYR A 127 20.87 4.60 -0.96
N PRO A 128 20.52 3.54 -1.71
CA PRO A 128 21.45 2.92 -2.64
C PRO A 128 21.51 3.67 -3.98
N GLY A 129 22.72 4.15 -4.33
CA GLY A 129 23.29 3.99 -5.68
C GLY A 129 23.08 5.09 -6.72
N LEU A 130 23.87 6.17 -6.66
CA LEU A 130 24.26 6.93 -7.85
C LEU A 130 25.62 6.42 -8.35
N LYS A 131 25.65 5.70 -9.47
CA LYS A 131 26.90 5.37 -10.17
C LYS A 131 27.36 6.60 -10.94
N ARG A 132 28.50 7.17 -10.56
CA ARG A 132 29.23 8.18 -11.36
C ARG A 132 29.91 7.45 -12.53
N GLN A 133 29.52 7.77 -13.75
CA GLN A 133 30.32 7.44 -14.95
C GLN A 133 31.53 8.37 -15.00
N ARG A 134 32.69 7.79 -15.29
CA ARG A 134 33.89 8.50 -15.74
C ARG A 134 33.85 8.61 -17.25
#